data_AF-A0A6N7FZT6-F1
#
_entry.id   AF-A0A6N7FZT6-F1
#
_cell.length_a   1.000
_cell.length_b   1.000
_cell.length_c   1.000
_cell.angle_alpha   90.00
_cell.angle_beta   90.00
_cell.angle_gamma   90.00
#
_symmetry.space_group_name_H-M   'P 1'
#
loop_
_entity.id
_entity.type
_entity.pdbx_description
1 polymer ?
#
loop_
_entity_poly.entity_id
_entity_poly.type
_entity_poly.pdbx_seq_one_letter_code
_entity_poly.pdbx_strand_id
1 'polypeptide(L)'
;MKEMSAAEAARNFSAVLSAAEHGETVLVTRSGRRAALITPAPRSSGRALRAVFEDYRTHPIVDDDWTTTIDEALTAVDPEEDVDPWNA
;
A
#
# COMPACT_ATOMS: atom_id res chain seq x y z
N MET A 1 6.40 -16.51 -10.81
CA MET A 1 5.36 -16.69 -9.78
C MET A 1 5.35 -18.16 -9.40
N LYS A 2 5.47 -18.47 -8.12
CA LYS A 2 5.57 -19.85 -7.59
C LYS A 2 4.33 -20.18 -6.77
N GLU A 3 3.72 -21.33 -6.96
CA GLU A 3 2.56 -21.77 -6.17
C GLU A 3 2.99 -22.78 -5.11
N MET A 4 2.48 -22.63 -3.88
CA MET A 4 2.81 -23.50 -2.74
C MET A 4 1.58 -23.66 -1.85
N SER A 5 1.39 -24.84 -1.25
CA SER A 5 0.38 -24.99 -0.20
C SER A 5 0.80 -24.27 1.08
N ALA A 6 -0.17 -23.95 1.94
CA ALA A 6 0.08 -23.33 3.24
C ALA A 6 0.99 -24.19 4.12
N ALA A 7 0.88 -25.52 4.03
CA ALA A 7 1.74 -26.45 4.76
C ALA A 7 3.19 -26.41 4.25
N GLU A 8 3.39 -26.34 2.93
CA GLU A 8 4.72 -26.20 2.32
C GLU A 8 5.35 -24.85 2.62
N ALA A 9 4.56 -23.77 2.57
CA ALA A 9 5.02 -22.42 2.91
C ALA A 9 5.44 -22.34 4.38
N ALA A 10 4.69 -22.93 5.31
CA ALA A 10 5.04 -22.96 6.72
C ALA A 10 6.34 -23.75 6.99
N ARG A 11 6.52 -24.88 6.33
CA ARG A 11 7.73 -25.72 6.47
C ARG A 11 8.97 -25.10 5.85
N ASN A 12 8.79 -24.26 4.82
CA ASN A 12 9.89 -23.66 4.05
C ASN A 12 9.87 -22.13 4.12
N PHE A 13 9.47 -21.55 5.25
CA PHE A 13 9.19 -20.12 5.34
C PHE A 13 10.39 -19.25 4.99
N SER A 14 11.60 -19.64 5.40
CA SER A 14 12.84 -18.93 5.02
C SER A 14 13.04 -18.88 3.49
N ALA A 15 12.76 -19.97 2.78
CA ALA A 15 12.89 -19.99 1.32
C ALA A 15 11.81 -19.14 0.64
N VAL A 16 10.61 -19.05 1.22
CA VAL A 16 9.55 -18.15 0.76
C VAL A 16 9.98 -16.68 0.90
N LEU A 17 10.57 -16.32 2.05
CA LEU A 17 11.11 -14.98 2.26
C LEU A 17 12.26 -14.68 1.30
N SER A 18 13.21 -15.60 1.14
CA SER A 18 14.30 -15.40 0.16
C SER A 18 13.76 -15.22 -1.25
N ALA A 19 12.75 -15.98 -1.67
CA ALA A 19 12.13 -15.77 -2.98
C ALA A 19 11.53 -14.35 -3.11
N ALA A 20 10.80 -13.89 -2.10
CA ALA A 20 10.25 -12.54 -2.07
C ALA A 20 11.35 -11.45 -2.07
N GLU A 21 12.45 -11.64 -1.35
CA GLU A 21 13.58 -10.72 -1.35
C GLU A 21 14.26 -10.60 -2.72
N HIS A 22 14.25 -11.67 -3.53
CA HIS A 22 14.78 -11.69 -4.89
C HIS A 22 13.77 -11.22 -5.95
N GLY A 23 12.61 -10.69 -5.55
CA GLY A 23 11.62 -10.14 -6.47
C GLY A 23 10.53 -11.12 -6.89
N GLU A 24 10.52 -12.35 -6.39
CA GLU A 24 9.52 -13.33 -6.77
C GLU A 24 8.22 -13.19 -5.97
N THR A 25 7.11 -13.54 -6.60
CA THR A 25 5.80 -13.66 -5.94
C THR A 25 5.44 -15.12 -5.70
N VAL A 26 5.04 -15.43 -4.47
CA VAL A 26 4.58 -16.75 -4.05
C VAL A 26 3.07 -16.74 -3.81
N LEU A 27 2.33 -17.55 -4.55
CA LEU A 27 0.91 -17.81 -4.32
C LEU A 27 0.78 -18.94 -3.31
N VAL A 28 0.18 -18.65 -2.16
CA VAL A 28 -0.10 -19.64 -1.12
C VAL A 28 -1.53 -20.15 -1.27
N THR A 29 -1.69 -21.47 -1.36
CA THR A 29 -3.01 -22.13 -1.43
C THR A 29 -3.32 -22.93 -0.17
N ARG A 30 -4.60 -23.04 0.18
CA ARG A 30 -5.07 -23.88 1.28
C ARG A 30 -6.29 -24.66 0.82
N SER A 31 -6.20 -25.99 0.87
CA SER A 31 -7.28 -26.89 0.39
C SER A 31 -7.73 -26.57 -1.04
N GLY A 32 -6.77 -26.34 -1.95
CA GLY A 32 -7.01 -26.03 -3.36
C GLY A 32 -7.49 -24.60 -3.66
N ARG A 33 -7.63 -23.74 -2.64
CA ARG A 33 -8.05 -22.34 -2.80
C ARG A 33 -6.89 -21.37 -2.60
N ARG A 34 -6.83 -20.30 -3.38
CA ARG A 34 -5.88 -19.21 -3.20
C ARG A 34 -6.14 -18.53 -1.85
N ALA A 35 -5.17 -18.59 -0.95
CA ALA A 35 -5.29 -18.09 0.41
C ALA A 35 -4.54 -16.77 0.61
N ALA A 36 -3.35 -16.63 -0.01
CA ALA A 36 -2.55 -15.41 0.09
C ALA A 36 -1.58 -15.27 -1.08
N LEU A 37 -1.10 -14.04 -1.28
CA LEU A 37 0.07 -13.73 -2.11
C LEU A 37 1.14 -13.15 -1.20
N ILE A 38 2.35 -13.69 -1.29
CA ILE A 38 3.54 -13.14 -0.65
C ILE A 38 4.38 -12.53 -1.76
N THR A 39 4.55 -11.21 -1.70
CA THR A 39 5.27 -10.42 -2.69
C THR A 39 6.47 -9.74 -2.03
N PRO A 40 7.46 -9.28 -2.83
CA PRO A 40 8.50 -8.41 -2.30
C PRO A 40 7.87 -7.21 -1.59
N ALA A 41 8.45 -6.80 -0.46
CA ALA A 41 8.05 -5.55 0.16
C ALA A 41 8.35 -4.41 -0.81
N PRO A 42 7.39 -3.50 -1.10
CA PRO A 42 7.63 -2.37 -1.97
C PRO A 42 8.82 -1.56 -1.44
N ARG A 43 9.88 -1.43 -2.25
CA ARG A 43 10.99 -0.53 -1.94
C ARG A 43 10.65 0.85 -2.46
N SER A 44 9.78 1.58 -1.78
CA SER A 44 9.62 3.00 -2.04
C SER A 44 10.69 3.76 -1.24
N SER A 45 11.71 4.27 -1.91
CA SER A 45 12.38 5.45 -1.36
C SER A 45 11.41 6.61 -1.51
N GLY A 46 11.29 7.47 -0.50
CA GLY A 46 10.48 8.69 -0.57
C GLY A 46 10.82 9.58 -1.78
N ARG A 47 11.88 9.27 -2.53
CA ARG A 47 12.23 9.84 -3.84
C ARG A 47 11.11 9.72 -4.87
N ALA A 48 10.43 8.57 -4.96
CA ALA A 48 9.32 8.41 -5.92
C ALA A 48 8.15 9.33 -5.55
N LEU A 49 7.81 9.38 -4.26
CA LEU A 49 6.81 10.29 -3.72
C LEU A 49 7.20 11.76 -3.91
N ARG A 50 8.46 12.09 -3.65
CA ARG A 50 9.01 13.43 -3.87
C ARG A 50 8.94 13.84 -5.34
N ALA A 51 9.25 12.95 -6.27
CA ALA A 51 9.15 13.23 -7.70
C ALA A 51 7.70 13.52 -8.11
N VAL A 52 6.72 12.80 -7.55
CA VAL A 52 5.30 13.10 -7.74
C VAL A 52 4.97 14.49 -7.21
N PHE A 53 5.40 14.86 -6.00
CA PHE A 53 5.17 16.21 -5.47
C PHE A 53 5.86 17.31 -6.28
N GLU A 54 7.07 17.07 -6.78
CA GLU A 54 7.80 18.03 -7.63
C GLU A 54 7.14 18.25 -9.00
N ASP A 55 6.43 17.25 -9.52
CA ASP A 55 5.59 17.36 -10.72
C ASP A 55 4.28 18.09 -10.38
N TYR A 56 3.63 17.67 -9.29
CA TYR A 56 2.32 18.20 -8.86
C TYR A 56 2.38 19.66 -8.40
N ARG A 57 3.53 20.18 -7.92
CA ARG A 57 3.66 21.61 -7.58
C ARG A 57 3.45 22.55 -8.77
N THR A 58 3.55 22.04 -9.99
CA THR A 58 3.33 22.81 -11.22
C THR A 58 1.91 22.67 -11.75
N HIS A 59 1.09 21.83 -11.11
CA HIS A 59 -0.29 21.65 -11.52
C HIS A 59 -1.13 22.89 -11.19
N PRO A 60 -2.03 23.33 -12.08
CA PRO A 60 -2.85 24.53 -11.88
C PRO A 60 -3.77 24.49 -10.67
N ILE A 61 -4.01 23.30 -10.09
CA ILE A 61 -4.82 23.13 -8.88
C ILE A 61 -4.06 23.50 -7.61
N VAL A 62 -2.72 23.52 -7.65
CA VAL A 62 -1.86 23.94 -6.54
C VAL A 62 -1.51 25.40 -6.75
N ASP A 63 -2.49 26.27 -6.52
CA ASP A 63 -2.32 27.72 -6.57
C ASP A 63 -1.93 28.30 -5.19
N ASP A 64 -1.72 29.61 -5.11
CA ASP A 64 -1.32 30.28 -3.87
C ASP A 64 -2.39 30.17 -2.77
N ASP A 65 -3.65 29.91 -3.14
CA ASP A 65 -4.81 29.76 -2.24
C ASP A 65 -5.04 28.31 -1.80
N TRP A 66 -4.28 27.35 -2.35
CA TRP A 66 -4.41 25.92 -2.07
C TRP A 66 -4.31 25.60 -0.57
N THR A 67 -3.41 26.27 0.15
CA THR A 67 -3.24 26.07 1.59
C THR A 67 -4.49 26.50 2.35
N THR A 68 -5.04 27.66 2.01
CA THR A 68 -6.28 28.17 2.61
C THR A 68 -7.46 27.25 2.31
N THR A 69 -7.56 26.75 1.07
CA THR A 69 -8.61 25.81 0.66
C THR A 69 -8.55 24.50 1.46
N ILE A 70 -7.36 23.95 1.69
CA ILE A 70 -7.19 22.75 2.54
C ILE A 70 -7.58 23.04 3.99
N ASP A 71 -7.12 24.16 4.56
CA ASP A 71 -7.42 24.50 5.95
C ASP A 71 -8.92 24.72 6.18
N GLU A 72 -9.60 25.37 5.23
CA GLU A 72 -11.06 25.53 5.25
C GLU A 72 -11.78 24.18 5.16
N ALA A 73 -11.34 23.30 4.25
CA ALA A 73 -11.92 21.97 4.11
C ALA A 73 -11.74 21.13 5.38
N LEU A 74 -10.54 21.14 5.98
CA LEU A 74 -10.26 20.42 7.23
C LEU A 74 -11.06 20.98 8.41
N THR A 75 -11.26 22.29 8.47
CA THR A 75 -12.09 22.94 9.51
C THR A 75 -13.57 22.65 9.31
N ALA A 76 -14.01 22.43 8.07
CA ALA A 76 -15.39 22.09 7.74
C ALA A 76 -15.75 20.61 7.99
N VAL A 77 -14.77 19.74 8.27
CA VAL A 77 -15.03 18.35 8.66
C VAL A 77 -15.67 18.32 10.04
N ASP A 78 -16.90 17.82 10.13
CA ASP A 78 -17.57 17.54 11.39
C ASP A 78 -16.93 16.30 12.05
N PRO A 79 -16.30 16.41 13.23
CA PRO A 79 -15.70 15.28 13.93
C PRO A 79 -16.72 14.20 14.31
N GLU A 80 -18.01 14.54 14.39
CA GLU A 80 -19.08 13.58 14.64
C GLU A 80 -19.42 12.74 13.39
N GLU A 81 -19.11 13.24 12.20
CA GLU A 81 -19.28 12.52 10.92
C GLU A 81 -18.00 11.81 10.46
N ASP A 82 -16.83 12.17 11.00
CA ASP A 82 -15.53 11.55 10.75
C ASP A 82 -15.33 10.25 11.57
N VAL A 83 -16.26 9.31 11.42
CA VAL A 83 -16.18 7.98 12.04
C VAL A 83 -15.52 6.97 11.11
N ASP A 84 -14.76 6.05 11.69
CA ASP A 84 -14.13 4.94 10.96
C ASP A 84 -15.21 4.14 10.18
N PRO A 85 -15.19 4.14 8.83
CA PRO A 85 -16.27 3.53 8.05
C PRO A 85 -16.33 2.00 8.14
N TRP A 86 -15.39 1.37 8.86
CA TRP A 86 -15.34 -0.07 9.12
C TRP A 86 -15.74 -0.40 10.56
N ASN A 87 -15.89 0.60 11.44
CA ASN A 87 -16.28 0.46 12.84
C ASN A 87 -17.43 1.40 13.26
N ALA A 88 -18.20 1.91 12.29
CA ALA A 88 -19.38 2.76 12.51
C ALA A 88 -20.50 2.06 13.31
#